data_AF-A0A4R7ELQ6-F1
#
_entry.id   AF-A0A4R7ELQ6-F1
#
_cell.length_a   1.000
_cell.length_b   1.000
_cell.length_c   1.000
_cell.angle_alpha   90.00
_cell.angle_beta   90.00
_cell.angle_gamma   90.00
#
_symmetry.space_group_name_H-M   'P 1'
#
loop_
_entity.id
_entity.type
_entity.pdbx_description
1 polymer ?
#
loop_
_entity_poly.entity_id
_entity_poly.type
_entity_poly.pdbx_seq_one_letter_code
_entity_poly.pdbx_strand_id
1 'polypeptide(L)'
;LLKEGLLNQAVDQATADFRNIRHLTPAQKNNFGIERSDDMIRSMLKQVTTLNVAAWMIGMITILGSSIALMNIMLVAVTERTKEIGIRKSLGAKRNTIAQQFFTETVVIGQLGGIIGTFLGISSAYLLSQVLHFTFVIPWAAIISAFITTFVVAVISGLYPALKASKLDPVEALRYE
;
A
#
# COMPACT_ATOMS: atom_id res chain seq x y z
N LEU A 1 15.12 2.05 -27.11
CA LEU A 1 16.50 2.59 -26.96
C LEU A 1 17.05 3.15 -28.28
N LEU A 2 17.39 2.34 -29.29
CA LEU A 2 17.87 2.87 -30.59
C LEU A 2 16.90 3.84 -31.29
N LYS A 3 15.59 3.56 -31.26
CA LYS A 3 14.55 4.39 -31.88
C LYS A 3 14.32 5.73 -31.16
N GLU A 4 14.53 5.79 -29.85
CA GLU A 4 14.42 7.04 -29.08
C GLU A 4 15.64 7.95 -29.28
N GLY A 5 16.84 7.36 -29.35
CA GLY A 5 18.07 8.10 -29.68
C GLY A 5 17.98 8.77 -31.05
N LEU A 6 17.50 8.04 -32.06
CA LEU A 6 17.25 8.56 -33.40
C LEU A 6 16.18 9.66 -33.43
N LEU A 7 15.10 9.50 -32.65
CA LEU A 7 14.04 10.50 -32.57
C LEU A 7 14.52 11.78 -31.87
N ASN A 8 15.38 11.67 -30.85
CA ASN A 8 15.96 12.84 -30.18
C ASN A 8 16.94 13.56 -31.11
N GLN A 9 17.77 12.81 -31.82
CA GLN A 9 18.71 13.37 -32.81
C GLN A 9 17.98 14.10 -33.95
N ALA A 10 16.86 13.56 -34.45
CA ALA A 10 16.04 14.22 -35.45
C ALA A 10 15.40 15.52 -34.93
N VAL A 11 14.99 15.55 -33.66
CA VAL A 11 14.48 16.76 -33.00
C VAL A 11 15.57 17.80 -32.81
N ASP A 12 16.78 17.40 -32.42
CA ASP A 12 17.91 18.30 -32.25
C ASP A 12 18.32 18.92 -33.59
N GLN A 13 18.35 18.13 -34.67
CA GLN A 13 18.60 18.62 -36.03
C GLN A 13 17.50 19.58 -36.50
N ALA A 14 16.22 19.21 -36.33
CA ALA A 14 15.11 20.10 -36.67
C ALA A 14 15.17 21.42 -35.87
N THR A 15 15.54 21.35 -34.58
CA THR A 15 15.74 22.54 -33.75
C THR A 15 16.83 23.44 -34.32
N ALA A 16 17.98 22.87 -34.68
CA ALA A 16 19.10 23.62 -35.24
C ALA A 16 18.73 24.30 -36.56
N ASP A 17 18.07 23.58 -37.47
CA ASP A 17 17.64 24.10 -38.77
C ASP A 17 16.62 25.24 -38.61
N PHE A 18 15.60 25.07 -37.76
CA PHE A 18 14.60 26.11 -37.52
C PHE A 18 15.19 27.34 -36.81
N ARG A 19 16.18 27.19 -35.92
CA ARG A 19 16.89 28.34 -35.32
C ARG A 19 17.68 29.13 -36.37
N ASN A 20 18.30 28.43 -37.32
CA ASN A 20 19.02 29.06 -38.43
C ASN A 20 18.06 29.82 -39.36
N ILE A 21 16.92 29.22 -39.73
CA ILE A 21 15.89 29.86 -40.56
C ILE A 21 15.29 31.09 -39.87
N ARG A 22 15.12 31.04 -38.53
CA ARG A 22 14.54 32.14 -37.74
C ARG A 22 15.58 33.15 -37.23
N HIS A 23 16.85 32.99 -37.59
CA HIS A 23 17.97 33.85 -37.16
C HIS A 23 18.04 34.09 -35.65
N LEU A 24 17.75 33.06 -34.85
CA LEU A 24 17.79 33.17 -33.39
C LEU A 24 19.23 33.07 -32.87
N THR A 25 19.68 34.11 -32.16
CA THR A 25 21.01 34.09 -31.51
C THR A 25 21.05 33.07 -30.36
N PRO A 26 22.23 32.51 -30.00
CA PRO A 26 22.35 31.49 -28.95
C PRO A 26 21.75 31.89 -27.59
N ALA A 27 21.69 33.19 -27.29
CA ALA A 27 21.09 33.73 -26.06
C ALA A 27 19.56 33.82 -26.09
N GLN A 28 18.92 33.72 -27.26
CA GLN A 28 17.47 33.83 -27.43
C GLN A 28 16.78 32.47 -27.30
N LYS A 29 15.71 32.44 -26.49
CA LYS A 29 14.83 31.26 -26.35
C LYS A 29 14.15 30.95 -27.68
N ASN A 30 13.90 29.66 -27.95
CA ASN A 30 13.18 29.21 -29.14
C ASN A 30 11.78 29.86 -29.19
N ASN A 31 11.43 30.45 -30.33
CA ASN A 31 10.09 31.01 -30.60
C ASN A 31 9.22 30.07 -31.45
N PHE A 32 9.62 28.81 -31.55
CA PHE A 32 8.92 27.74 -32.27
C PHE A 32 8.82 26.51 -31.36
N GLY A 33 7.73 25.74 -31.51
CA GLY A 33 7.53 24.48 -30.82
C GLY A 33 7.86 23.32 -31.74
N ILE A 34 8.50 22.28 -31.20
CA ILE A 34 8.64 20.99 -31.88
C ILE A 34 7.63 20.07 -31.22
N GLU A 35 6.62 19.66 -31.98
CA GLU A 35 5.63 18.70 -31.52
C GLU A 35 6.06 17.31 -31.97
N ARG A 36 6.35 16.45 -31.00
CA ARG A 36 6.68 15.06 -31.29
C ARG A 36 5.42 14.22 -31.18
N SER A 37 5.33 13.18 -31.99
CA SER A 37 4.21 12.22 -31.91
C SER A 37 4.15 11.49 -30.57
N ASP A 38 5.22 11.51 -29.75
CA ASP A 38 5.26 10.89 -28.42
C ASP A 38 5.01 11.87 -27.25
N ASP A 39 4.92 13.18 -27.48
CA ASP A 39 4.75 14.17 -26.39
C ASP A 39 3.40 14.02 -25.67
N MET A 40 2.34 13.68 -26.40
CA MET A 40 1.01 13.41 -25.80
C MET A 40 1.06 12.18 -24.89
N ILE A 41 1.69 11.09 -25.34
CA ILE A 41 1.83 9.86 -24.56
C ILE A 41 2.72 10.11 -23.34
N ARG A 42 3.83 10.83 -23.48
CA ARG A 42 4.72 11.20 -22.36
C ARG A 42 3.98 12.04 -21.33
N SER A 43 3.13 12.98 -21.76
CA SER A 43 2.34 13.82 -20.86
C SER A 43 1.30 13.00 -20.09
N MET A 44 0.60 12.08 -20.76
CA MET A 44 -0.35 11.16 -20.11
C MET A 44 0.36 10.22 -19.12
N LEU A 45 1.48 9.62 -19.52
CA LEU A 45 2.28 8.77 -18.64
C LEU A 45 2.76 9.55 -17.42
N LYS A 46 3.22 10.80 -17.60
CA LYS A 46 3.63 11.66 -16.50
C LYS A 46 2.48 11.90 -15.52
N GLN A 47 1.27 12.22 -16.00
CA GLN A 47 0.10 12.38 -15.14
C GLN A 47 -0.23 11.09 -14.35
N VAL A 48 -0.23 9.93 -15.01
CA VAL A 48 -0.45 8.63 -14.37
C VAL A 48 0.62 8.35 -13.32
N THR A 49 1.90 8.62 -13.60
CA THR A 49 2.98 8.43 -12.63
C THR A 49 2.83 9.34 -11.40
N THR A 50 2.41 10.59 -11.59
CA THR A 50 2.15 11.51 -10.47
C THR A 50 1.00 11.02 -9.59
N LEU A 51 -0.10 10.55 -10.19
CA LEU A 51 -1.22 9.96 -9.45
C LEU A 51 -0.80 8.68 -8.71
N ASN A 52 0.01 7.82 -9.33
CA ASN A 52 0.54 6.62 -8.68
C ASN A 52 1.43 6.93 -7.47
N VAL A 53 2.30 7.94 -7.57
CA VAL A 53 3.16 8.37 -6.45
C VAL A 53 2.30 8.90 -5.30
N ALA A 54 1.29 9.73 -5.60
CA ALA A 54 0.36 10.22 -4.60
C ALA A 54 -0.43 9.08 -3.93
N ALA A 55 -0.94 8.12 -4.71
CA ALA A 55 -1.64 6.95 -4.20
C ALA A 55 -0.74 6.09 -3.30
N TRP A 56 0.53 5.92 -3.68
CA TRP A 56 1.50 5.17 -2.88
C TRP A 56 1.78 5.85 -1.53
N MET A 57 1.95 7.16 -1.52
CA MET A 57 2.12 7.95 -0.29
C MET A 57 0.91 7.83 0.66
N ILE A 58 -0.31 8.00 0.13
CA ILE A 58 -1.54 7.87 0.92
C ILE A 58 -1.69 6.44 1.44
N GLY A 59 -1.39 5.44 0.60
CA GLY A 59 -1.39 4.03 0.96
C GLY A 59 -0.45 3.75 2.13
N MET A 60 0.78 4.28 2.09
CA MET A 60 1.76 4.08 3.16
C MET A 60 1.30 4.66 4.49
N ILE A 61 0.73 5.87 4.50
CA ILE A 61 0.17 6.49 5.72
C ILE A 61 -1.00 5.66 6.25
N THR A 62 -1.89 5.19 5.36
CA THR A 62 -3.03 4.36 5.73
C THR A 62 -2.58 3.04 6.37
N ILE A 63 -1.59 2.37 5.78
CA ILE A 63 -1.01 1.12 6.29
C ILE A 63 -0.46 1.32 7.71
N LEU A 64 0.29 2.40 7.94
CA LEU A 64 0.83 2.72 9.26
C LEU A 64 -0.28 2.97 10.28
N GLY A 65 -1.28 3.78 9.92
CA GLY A 65 -2.43 4.07 10.78
C GLY A 65 -3.24 2.81 11.13
N SER A 66 -3.56 1.98 10.13
CA SER A 66 -4.26 0.72 10.31
C SER A 66 -3.46 -0.27 11.17
N SER A 67 -2.14 -0.32 11.01
CA SER A 67 -1.27 -1.18 11.82
C SER A 67 -1.32 -0.81 13.31
N ILE A 68 -1.27 0.49 13.62
CA ILE A 68 -1.37 0.99 15.01
C ILE A 68 -2.77 0.74 15.57
N ALA A 69 -3.82 1.00 14.78
CA ALA A 69 -5.20 0.77 15.19
C ALA A 69 -5.45 -0.71 15.52
N LEU A 70 -5.02 -1.63 14.66
CA LEU A 70 -5.14 -3.07 14.88
C LEU A 70 -4.37 -3.51 16.12
N MET A 71 -3.13 -3.03 16.29
CA MET A 71 -2.33 -3.30 17.48
C MET A 71 -3.05 -2.86 18.76
N ASN A 72 -3.65 -1.67 18.77
CA ASN A 72 -4.36 -1.15 19.94
C ASN A 72 -5.58 -2.00 20.29
N ILE A 73 -6.39 -2.38 19.30
CA ILE A 73 -7.54 -3.26 19.50
C ILE A 73 -7.09 -4.60 20.10
N MET A 74 -6.01 -5.18 19.56
CA MET A 74 -5.46 -6.43 20.11
C MET A 74 -4.92 -6.28 21.53
N LEU A 75 -4.31 -5.15 21.88
CA LEU A 75 -3.88 -4.88 23.25
C LEU A 75 -5.07 -4.81 24.22
N VAL A 76 -6.16 -4.15 23.81
CA VAL A 76 -7.40 -4.09 24.60
C VAL A 76 -8.01 -5.49 24.76
N ALA A 77 -8.08 -6.28 23.68
CA ALA A 77 -8.59 -7.65 23.72
C ALA A 77 -7.78 -8.55 24.66
N VAL A 78 -6.46 -8.38 24.73
CA VAL A 78 -5.60 -9.10 25.69
C VAL A 78 -5.92 -8.68 27.12
N THR A 79 -6.14 -7.38 27.36
CA THR A 79 -6.47 -6.90 28.70
C THR A 79 -7.85 -7.38 29.18
N GLU A 80 -8.86 -7.42 28.31
CA GLU A 80 -10.18 -7.96 28.64
C GLU A 80 -10.14 -9.46 28.96
N ARG A 81 -9.30 -10.21 28.23
CA ARG A 81 -9.14 -11.67 28.42
C ARG A 81 -8.05 -12.03 29.44
N THR A 82 -7.56 -11.08 30.25
CA THR A 82 -6.43 -11.31 31.18
C THR A 82 -6.70 -12.46 32.14
N LYS A 83 -7.88 -12.51 32.75
CA LYS A 83 -8.27 -13.55 33.72
C LYS A 83 -8.30 -14.95 33.09
N GLU A 84 -8.82 -15.07 31.87
CA GLU A 84 -8.84 -16.33 31.12
C GLU A 84 -7.42 -16.82 30.80
N ILE A 85 -6.53 -15.91 30.40
CA ILE A 85 -5.12 -16.22 30.14
C ILE A 85 -4.44 -16.69 31.44
N GLY A 86 -4.71 -16.02 32.57
CA GLY A 86 -4.22 -16.39 33.89
C GLY A 86 -4.62 -17.82 34.28
N ILE A 87 -5.89 -18.18 34.13
CA ILE A 87 -6.40 -19.53 34.42
C ILE A 87 -5.69 -20.57 33.54
N ARG A 88 -5.59 -20.33 32.23
CA ARG A 88 -4.90 -21.25 31.30
C ARG A 88 -3.43 -21.45 31.68
N LYS A 89 -2.74 -20.38 32.09
CA LYS A 89 -1.33 -20.43 32.46
C LYS A 89 -1.11 -21.14 33.80
N SER A 90 -2.00 -20.98 34.77
CA SER A 90 -1.99 -21.72 36.04
C SER A 90 -2.22 -23.22 35.85
N LEU A 91 -2.97 -23.61 34.81
CA LEU A 91 -3.15 -25.01 34.40
C LEU A 91 -1.98 -25.58 33.58
N GLY A 92 -0.89 -24.83 33.41
CA GLY A 92 0.34 -25.28 32.76
C GLY A 92 0.48 -24.91 31.28
N ALA A 93 -0.36 -24.01 30.74
CA ALA A 93 -0.18 -23.54 29.36
C ALA A 93 1.16 -22.82 29.17
N LYS A 94 1.94 -23.24 28.17
CA LYS A 94 3.22 -22.62 27.83
C LYS A 94 3.01 -21.22 27.28
N ARG A 95 3.93 -20.29 27.59
CA ARG A 95 3.93 -18.91 27.05
C ARG A 95 3.81 -18.89 25.52
N ASN A 96 4.49 -19.81 24.84
CA ASN A 96 4.48 -19.88 23.39
C ASN A 96 3.10 -20.27 22.81
N THR A 97 2.34 -21.13 23.50
CA THR A 97 1.00 -21.54 23.07
C THR A 97 0.04 -20.35 23.11
N ILE A 98 0.12 -19.54 24.17
CA ILE A 98 -0.69 -18.31 24.29
C ILE A 98 -0.28 -17.30 23.21
N ALA A 99 1.02 -17.10 23.00
CA ALA A 99 1.51 -16.20 21.95
C ALA A 99 1.02 -16.62 20.55
N GLN A 100 1.11 -17.91 20.22
CA GLN A 100 0.67 -18.44 18.93
C GLN A 100 -0.84 -18.30 18.72
N GLN A 101 -1.65 -18.45 19.77
CA GLN A 101 -3.09 -18.25 19.68
C GLN A 101 -3.43 -16.80 19.31
N PHE A 102 -2.90 -15.82 20.06
CA PHE A 102 -3.17 -14.41 19.79
C PHE A 102 -2.58 -13.95 18.45
N PHE A 103 -1.40 -14.42 18.09
CA PHE A 103 -0.80 -14.15 16.79
C PHE A 103 -1.67 -14.67 15.65
N THR A 104 -2.13 -15.92 15.76
CA THR A 104 -3.02 -16.52 14.75
C THR A 104 -4.35 -15.78 14.67
N GLU A 105 -4.92 -15.37 15.80
CA GLU A 105 -6.14 -14.55 15.85
C GLU A 105 -5.93 -13.23 15.09
N THR A 106 -4.82 -12.52 15.32
CA THR A 106 -4.52 -11.28 14.57
C THR A 106 -4.33 -11.54 13.07
N VAL A 107 -3.61 -12.60 12.69
CA VAL A 107 -3.40 -12.96 11.27
C VAL A 107 -4.72 -13.30 10.59
N VAL A 108 -5.58 -14.08 11.23
CA VAL A 108 -6.90 -14.45 10.69
C VAL A 108 -7.78 -13.21 10.52
N ILE A 109 -7.85 -12.33 11.53
CA ILE A 109 -8.61 -11.08 11.44
C ILE A 109 -8.07 -10.21 10.30
N GLY A 110 -6.74 -10.05 10.22
CA GLY A 110 -6.10 -9.27 9.16
C GLY A 110 -6.36 -9.82 7.75
N GLN A 111 -6.35 -11.15 7.59
CA GLN A 111 -6.62 -11.78 6.30
C GLN A 111 -8.09 -11.71 5.91
N LEU A 112 -9.02 -11.93 6.84
CA LEU A 112 -10.44 -11.74 6.59
C LEU A 112 -10.74 -10.28 6.19
N GLY A 113 -10.14 -9.32 6.89
CA GLY A 113 -10.21 -7.91 6.53
C GLY A 113 -9.65 -7.64 5.12
N GLY A 114 -8.54 -8.28 4.75
CA GLY A 114 -7.95 -8.18 3.42
C GLY A 114 -8.83 -8.75 2.30
N ILE A 115 -9.47 -9.91 2.52
CA ILE A 115 -10.42 -10.52 1.58
C ILE A 115 -11.62 -9.60 1.38
N ILE A 116 -12.24 -9.17 2.49
CA ILE A 116 -13.43 -8.30 2.45
C ILE A 116 -13.08 -6.95 1.81
N GLY A 117 -11.96 -6.35 2.20
CA GLY A 117 -11.49 -5.08 1.64
C GLY A 117 -11.20 -5.17 0.15
N THR A 118 -10.57 -6.26 -0.31
CA THR A 118 -10.33 -6.50 -1.74
C THR A 118 -11.65 -6.65 -2.50
N PHE A 119 -12.59 -7.42 -1.96
CA PHE A 119 -13.91 -7.61 -2.57
C PHE A 119 -14.68 -6.29 -2.69
N LEU A 120 -14.68 -5.48 -1.62
CA LEU A 120 -15.30 -4.15 -1.62
C LEU A 120 -14.58 -3.22 -2.60
N GLY A 121 -13.25 -3.21 -2.64
CA GLY A 121 -12.47 -2.40 -3.56
C GLY A 121 -12.75 -2.72 -5.03
N ILE A 122 -12.80 -4.01 -5.40
CA ILE A 122 -13.16 -4.45 -6.75
C ILE A 122 -14.60 -4.05 -7.09
N SER A 123 -15.53 -4.26 -6.15
CA SER A 123 -16.95 -3.94 -6.35
C SER A 123 -17.16 -2.44 -6.55
N SER A 124 -16.52 -1.60 -5.73
CA SER A 124 -16.57 -0.13 -5.87
C SER A 124 -15.90 0.33 -7.17
N ALA A 125 -14.76 -0.26 -7.55
CA ALA A 125 -14.09 0.08 -8.81
C ALA A 125 -14.92 -0.31 -10.03
N TYR A 126 -15.59 -1.46 -9.99
CA TYR A 126 -16.52 -1.90 -11.03
C TYR A 126 -17.70 -0.93 -11.18
N LEU A 127 -18.34 -0.56 -10.07
CA LEU A 127 -19.44 0.42 -10.07
C LEU A 127 -19.01 1.77 -10.64
N LEU A 128 -17.82 2.26 -10.25
CA LEU A 128 -17.30 3.52 -10.76
C LEU A 128 -17.00 3.45 -12.27
N SER A 129 -16.52 2.30 -12.74
CA SER A 129 -16.27 2.07 -14.17
C SER A 129 -17.54 2.17 -15.03
N GLN A 130 -18.69 1.72 -14.49
CA GLN A 130 -19.98 1.82 -15.17
C GLN A 130 -20.45 3.28 -15.29
N VAL A 131 -20.24 4.09 -14.24
CA VAL A 131 -20.64 5.51 -14.23
C VAL A 131 -19.76 6.36 -15.16
N LEU A 132 -18.46 6.07 -15.19
CA LEU A 132 -17.50 6.85 -15.98
C LEU A 132 -17.27 6.29 -17.40
N HIS A 133 -17.96 5.22 -17.77
CA HIS A 133 -17.83 4.54 -19.07
C HIS A 133 -16.40 4.14 -19.44
N PHE A 134 -15.60 3.72 -18.45
CA PHE A 134 -14.25 3.20 -18.68
C PHE A 134 -14.24 1.68 -18.78
N THR A 135 -13.22 1.13 -19.45
CA THR A 135 -12.99 -0.32 -19.50
C THR A 135 -12.39 -0.80 -18.18
N PHE A 136 -13.14 -1.60 -17.43
CA PHE A 136 -12.65 -2.20 -16.18
C PHE A 136 -11.78 -3.43 -16.48
N VAL A 137 -10.55 -3.43 -15.98
CA VAL A 137 -9.64 -4.58 -16.03
C VAL A 137 -9.23 -4.93 -14.62
N ILE A 138 -9.36 -6.21 -14.24
CA ILE A 138 -9.01 -6.69 -12.90
C ILE A 138 -7.48 -6.71 -12.74
N PRO A 139 -6.90 -5.88 -11.85
CA PRO A 139 -5.46 -5.81 -11.68
C PRO A 139 -4.98 -6.91 -10.72
N TRP A 140 -4.70 -8.10 -11.25
CA TRP A 140 -4.23 -9.26 -10.45
C TRP A 140 -2.99 -8.94 -9.59
N ALA A 141 -2.04 -8.16 -10.13
CA ALA A 141 -0.86 -7.74 -9.40
C ALA A 141 -1.20 -6.90 -8.17
N ALA A 142 -2.18 -5.98 -8.28
CA ALA A 142 -2.61 -5.16 -7.16
C ALA A 142 -3.31 -6.00 -6.08
N ILE A 143 -4.13 -6.97 -6.49
CA ILE A 143 -4.79 -7.91 -5.57
C ILE A 143 -3.75 -8.70 -4.77
N ILE A 144 -2.79 -9.31 -5.44
CA ILE A 144 -1.72 -10.08 -4.77
C ILE A 144 -0.92 -9.17 -3.84
N SER A 145 -0.58 -7.95 -4.28
CA SER A 145 0.13 -6.99 -3.43
C SER A 145 -0.67 -6.58 -2.19
N ALA A 146 -2.01 -6.49 -2.29
CA ALA A 146 -2.88 -6.19 -1.17
C ALA A 146 -2.86 -7.33 -0.13
N PHE A 147 -2.97 -8.59 -0.56
CA PHE A 147 -2.87 -9.75 0.33
C PHE A 147 -1.51 -9.86 1.05
N ILE A 148 -0.43 -9.58 0.34
CA ILE A 148 0.92 -9.54 0.95
C ILE A 148 0.99 -8.41 1.97
N THR A 149 0.48 -7.23 1.62
CA THR A 149 0.52 -6.06 2.51
C THR A 149 -0.31 -6.28 3.77
N THR A 150 -1.53 -6.83 3.65
CA THR A 150 -2.37 -7.14 4.82
C THR A 150 -1.75 -8.20 5.71
N PHE A 151 -1.06 -9.20 5.14
CA PHE A 151 -0.29 -10.17 5.91
C PHE A 151 0.81 -9.50 6.71
N VAL A 152 1.63 -8.66 6.07
CA VAL A 152 2.73 -7.93 6.72
C VAL A 152 2.21 -7.05 7.84
N VAL A 153 1.11 -6.32 7.61
CA VAL A 153 0.45 -5.49 8.64
C VAL A 153 0.01 -6.35 9.83
N ALA A 154 -0.69 -7.45 9.60
CA ALA A 154 -1.18 -8.32 10.66
C ALA A 154 -0.03 -8.90 11.50
N VAL A 155 1.09 -9.26 10.87
CA VAL A 155 2.29 -9.74 11.55
C VAL A 155 2.90 -8.65 12.43
N ILE A 156 3.11 -7.45 11.88
CA ILE A 156 3.71 -6.32 12.62
C ILE A 156 2.83 -5.92 13.81
N SER A 157 1.53 -5.76 13.58
CA SER A 157 0.58 -5.36 14.61
C SER A 157 0.34 -6.44 15.67
N GLY A 158 0.38 -7.72 15.30
CA GLY A 158 0.07 -8.85 16.17
C GLY A 158 1.23 -9.32 17.05
N LEU A 159 2.48 -9.10 16.63
CA LEU A 159 3.65 -9.61 17.33
C LEU A 159 3.78 -9.03 18.75
N TYR A 160 3.63 -7.71 18.89
CA TYR A 160 3.72 -7.04 20.19
C TYR A 160 2.63 -7.49 21.20
N PRO A 161 1.32 -7.45 20.87
CA PRO A 161 0.27 -7.89 21.80
C PRO A 161 0.36 -9.39 22.11
N ALA A 162 0.72 -10.25 21.16
CA ALA A 162 0.93 -11.67 21.41
C ALA A 162 2.05 -11.92 22.44
N LEU A 163 3.16 -11.19 22.33
CA LEU A 163 4.24 -11.24 23.30
C LEU A 163 3.80 -10.72 24.67
N LYS A 164 3.04 -9.61 24.71
CA LYS A 164 2.49 -9.06 25.96
C LYS A 164 1.59 -10.08 26.67
N ALA A 165 0.66 -10.71 25.94
CA ALA A 165 -0.22 -11.75 26.46
C ALA A 165 0.56 -12.94 27.04
N SER A 166 1.60 -13.38 26.33
CA SER A 166 2.43 -14.51 26.75
C SER A 166 3.24 -14.25 28.04
N LYS A 167 3.45 -12.99 28.42
CA LYS A 167 4.26 -12.59 29.58
C LYS A 167 3.44 -12.29 30.85
N LEU A 168 2.11 -12.26 30.78
CA LEU A 168 1.21 -12.06 31.94
C LEU A 168 1.50 -13.05 33.08
N ASP A 169 1.63 -12.57 34.31
CA ASP A 169 1.81 -13.43 35.48
C ASP A 169 0.46 -14.04 35.90
N PRO A 170 0.36 -15.37 36.12
CA PRO A 170 -0.89 -15.99 36.53
C PRO A 170 -1.45 -15.45 37.85
N VAL A 171 -0.58 -15.09 38.80
CA VAL A 171 -0.98 -14.58 40.12
C VAL A 171 -1.58 -13.18 39.98
N GLU A 172 -0.95 -12.33 39.17
CA GLU A 172 -1.43 -10.97 38.90
C GLU A 172 -2.71 -10.97 38.07
N ALA A 173 -2.83 -11.89 37.10
CA ALA A 173 -4.00 -12.04 36.26
C ALA A 173 -5.26 -12.52 37.01
N LEU A 174 -5.10 -13.27 38.11
CA LEU A 174 -6.20 -13.72 38.97
C LEU A 174 -6.58 -12.70 40.04
N ARG A 175 -5.68 -11.75 40.35
CA ARG A 175 -5.91 -10.66 41.30
C ARG A 175 -6.59 -9.44 40.67
N TYR A 176 -6.69 -9.43 39.35
CA TYR A 176 -7.46 -8.45 38.59
C TYR A 176 -8.96 -8.73 38.81
N GLU A 177 -9.69 -7.76 39.38
CA GLU A 177 -11.16 -7.74 39.40
C GLU A 177 -11.73 -7.63 37.97
#